data_AF-A0A9D5M9I6-F1
#
_entry.id   AF-A0A9D5M9I6-F1
#
_cell.length_a   1.000
_cell.length_b   1.000
_cell.length_c   1.000
_cell.angle_alpha   90.00
_cell.angle_beta   90.00
_cell.angle_gamma   90.00
#
_symmetry.space_group_name_H-M   'P 1'
#
loop_
_entity.id
_entity.type
_entity.pdbx_description
1 polymer ?
#
loop_
_entity_poly.entity_id
_entity_poly.type
_entity_poly.pdbx_seq_one_letter_code
_entity_poly.pdbx_strand_id
1 'polypeptide(L)'
;MKTTLCILLACLLFFSAGFLTLGAAPSGFSTSAEATETQTAQETEPPTAQDAAEQPADAYLAYRLSLAPDVPYTPFAYENNPADNPKAMADILINPDAVFGFSPSPESTRLKEYADALDWTSPKAVAEARQQRKEYHESMKELYRMIEDLLAEAAPVEQIARAVSRRRNELRLESAEDNPEDLARIKKSNLETYGDELGPTADSLYEKYGSWQKVLEKALGTNAGMDACLGFYDEYFELYDLN
;
A
#
# COMPACT_ATOMS: atom_id res chain seq x y z
N MET A 1 3.52 25.63 -11.63
CA MET A 1 4.14 25.45 -10.31
C MET A 1 3.14 25.45 -9.14
N LYS A 2 1.94 26.07 -9.23
CA LYS A 2 0.94 26.01 -8.13
C LYS A 2 0.08 24.73 -8.11
N THR A 3 -0.07 24.04 -9.23
CA THR A 3 -1.04 22.93 -9.37
C THR A 3 -0.58 21.63 -8.69
N THR A 4 0.72 21.29 -8.75
CA THR A 4 1.25 20.03 -8.21
C THR A 4 1.41 20.04 -6.69
N LEU A 5 1.78 21.19 -6.10
CA LEU A 5 1.82 21.34 -4.65
C LEU A 5 0.42 21.28 -4.04
N CYS A 6 -0.61 21.74 -4.76
CA CYS A 6 -2.00 21.58 -4.36
C CYS A 6 -2.48 20.12 -4.39
N ILE A 7 -1.90 19.23 -5.21
CA ILE A 7 -2.27 17.80 -5.24
C ILE A 7 -1.70 17.10 -4.00
N LEU A 8 -0.42 17.33 -3.67
CA LEU A 8 0.18 16.84 -2.42
C LEU A 8 -0.56 17.37 -1.19
N LEU A 9 -1.02 18.63 -1.20
CA LEU A 9 -1.85 19.20 -0.13
C LEU A 9 -3.30 18.70 -0.12
N ALA A 10 -3.86 18.29 -1.26
CA ALA A 10 -5.23 17.78 -1.36
C ALA A 10 -5.34 16.35 -0.81
N CYS A 11 -4.35 15.49 -1.06
CA CYS A 11 -4.29 14.16 -0.44
C CYS A 11 -4.15 14.25 1.11
N LEU A 12 -3.54 15.32 1.62
CA LEU A 12 -3.38 15.59 3.07
C LEU A 12 -4.69 15.99 3.77
N LEU A 13 -5.65 16.61 3.07
CA LEU A 13 -6.90 17.08 3.69
C LEU A 13 -7.94 15.97 3.91
N PHE A 14 -7.84 14.84 3.21
CA PHE A 14 -8.76 13.71 3.39
C PHE A 14 -8.49 12.87 4.66
N PHE A 15 -7.31 12.99 5.28
CA PHE A 15 -6.92 12.16 6.43
C PHE A 15 -7.08 12.81 7.81
N SER A 16 -7.48 14.09 7.91
CA SER A 16 -7.55 14.81 9.20
C SER A 16 -8.96 14.93 9.82
N ALA A 17 -10.01 14.36 9.21
CA ALA A 17 -11.35 14.41 9.78
C ALA A 17 -11.64 13.17 10.66
N GLY A 18 -11.11 13.16 11.89
CA GLY A 18 -11.31 12.04 12.81
C GLY A 18 -11.12 12.38 14.29
N PHE A 19 -12.11 13.09 14.84
CA PHE A 19 -12.51 13.09 16.26
C PHE A 19 -11.54 13.61 17.35
N LEU A 20 -11.82 14.83 17.80
CA LEU A 20 -11.40 15.40 19.07
C LEU A 20 -12.64 15.67 19.92
N THR A 21 -12.86 14.91 21.00
CA THR A 21 -13.41 15.42 22.27
C THR A 21 -13.03 14.50 23.43
N LEU A 22 -12.22 15.03 24.35
CA LEU A 22 -12.04 14.58 25.73
C LEU A 22 -13.33 14.84 26.54
N GLY A 23 -13.68 13.91 27.44
CA GLY A 23 -14.74 14.11 28.44
C GLY A 23 -14.55 13.19 29.64
N ALA A 24 -14.43 13.78 30.83
CA ALA A 24 -13.99 13.19 32.09
C ALA A 24 -15.00 12.22 32.74
N ALA A 25 -14.47 11.32 33.59
CA ALA A 25 -15.22 10.50 34.55
C ALA A 25 -15.76 11.34 35.72
N PRO A 26 -16.79 10.83 36.43
CA PRO A 26 -16.53 10.48 37.82
C PRO A 26 -17.17 9.17 38.30
N SER A 27 -16.56 8.70 39.40
CA SER A 27 -16.88 7.57 40.26
C SER A 27 -18.32 7.50 40.80
N GLY A 28 -18.87 6.28 40.88
CA GLY A 28 -20.05 5.95 41.68
C GLY A 28 -20.30 4.44 41.72
N PHE A 29 -20.07 3.83 42.87
CA PHE A 29 -20.35 2.42 43.17
C PHE A 29 -21.83 2.27 43.54
N SER A 30 -22.58 1.39 42.85
CA SER A 30 -23.78 0.78 43.41
C SER A 30 -24.15 -0.50 42.66
N THR A 31 -24.35 -1.56 43.43
CA THR A 31 -24.69 -2.92 43.03
C THR A 31 -26.19 -3.09 42.79
N SER A 32 -26.57 -3.60 41.62
CA SER A 32 -27.78 -4.41 41.46
C SER A 32 -27.68 -5.24 40.19
N ALA A 33 -27.89 -6.54 40.33
CA ALA A 33 -27.90 -7.53 39.26
C ALA A 33 -29.20 -7.42 38.45
N GLU A 34 -29.12 -7.44 37.12
CA GLU A 34 -30.17 -8.02 36.28
C GLU A 34 -29.72 -8.29 34.84
N ALA A 35 -30.17 -9.44 34.34
CA ALA A 35 -30.36 -9.87 32.96
C ALA A 35 -29.16 -9.86 32.00
N THR A 36 -28.55 -11.04 31.86
CA THR A 36 -27.76 -11.44 30.69
C THR A 36 -28.66 -11.51 29.46
N GLU A 37 -28.74 -10.41 28.70
CA GLU A 37 -29.35 -10.42 27.37
C GLU A 37 -28.29 -10.96 26.39
N THR A 38 -28.48 -12.20 25.97
CA THR A 38 -27.64 -12.83 24.95
C THR A 38 -27.92 -12.14 23.62
N GLN A 39 -27.06 -11.18 23.25
CA GLN A 39 -27.04 -10.65 21.88
C GLN A 39 -26.78 -11.81 20.93
N THR A 40 -27.83 -12.20 20.21
CA THR A 40 -27.74 -13.09 19.07
C THR A 40 -26.90 -12.36 18.03
N ALA A 41 -25.68 -12.82 17.80
CA ALA A 41 -24.88 -12.38 16.67
C ALA A 41 -25.73 -12.59 15.41
N GLN A 42 -26.03 -11.50 14.69
CA GLN A 42 -26.57 -11.62 13.35
C GLN A 42 -25.47 -12.26 12.50
N GLU A 43 -25.68 -13.53 12.20
CA GLU A 43 -24.94 -14.25 11.17
C GLU A 43 -25.32 -13.59 9.84
N THR A 44 -24.54 -12.59 9.43
CA THR A 44 -24.70 -11.97 8.12
C THR A 44 -24.34 -13.02 7.09
N GLU A 45 -25.32 -13.43 6.27
CA GLU A 45 -25.04 -14.36 5.17
C GLU A 45 -23.90 -13.81 4.30
N PRO A 46 -22.98 -14.68 3.84
CA PRO A 46 -21.87 -14.25 3.01
C PRO A 46 -22.40 -13.51 1.77
N PRO A 47 -21.73 -12.42 1.34
CA PRO A 47 -22.19 -11.60 0.23
C PRO A 47 -22.41 -12.45 -1.02
N THR A 48 -23.44 -12.11 -1.81
CA THR A 48 -23.70 -12.83 -3.05
C THR A 48 -22.57 -12.61 -4.04
N ALA A 49 -22.38 -13.54 -4.97
CA ALA A 49 -21.35 -13.45 -6.02
C ALA A 49 -21.44 -12.14 -6.84
N GLN A 50 -22.61 -11.53 -6.93
CA GLN A 50 -22.84 -10.27 -7.65
C GLN A 50 -22.45 -9.04 -6.81
N ASP A 51 -22.62 -9.11 -5.49
CA ASP A 51 -22.24 -8.03 -4.57
C ASP A 51 -20.72 -7.95 -4.37
N ALA A 52 -19.98 -9.04 -4.62
CA ALA A 52 -18.53 -9.16 -4.38
C ALA A 52 -17.64 -8.40 -5.39
N ALA A 53 -18.14 -8.11 -6.59
CA ALA A 53 -17.36 -7.49 -7.67
C ALA A 53 -17.10 -5.98 -7.45
N GLU A 54 -17.94 -5.31 -6.65
CA GLU A 54 -17.87 -3.87 -6.39
C GLU A 54 -17.42 -3.56 -4.94
N GLN A 55 -16.88 -4.55 -4.23
CA GLN A 55 -16.50 -4.39 -2.83
C GLN A 55 -15.09 -3.84 -2.68
N PRO A 56 -14.81 -3.08 -1.60
CA PRO A 56 -13.46 -2.79 -1.19
C PRO A 56 -12.62 -4.07 -1.10
N ALA A 57 -11.35 -4.01 -1.49
CA ALA A 57 -10.48 -5.18 -1.58
C ALA A 57 -10.41 -6.01 -0.28
N ASP A 58 -10.50 -5.38 0.89
CA ASP A 58 -10.54 -6.08 2.19
C ASP A 58 -11.80 -6.96 2.35
N ALA A 59 -12.97 -6.46 1.91
CA ALA A 59 -14.22 -7.21 1.96
C ALA A 59 -14.21 -8.37 0.95
N TYR A 60 -13.70 -8.14 -0.25
CA TYR A 60 -13.52 -9.20 -1.26
C TYR A 60 -12.57 -10.29 -0.78
N LEU A 61 -11.45 -9.93 -0.13
CA LEU A 61 -10.51 -10.91 0.41
C LEU A 61 -11.14 -11.73 1.55
N ALA A 62 -11.91 -11.09 2.43
CA ALA A 62 -12.67 -11.79 3.48
C ALA A 62 -13.67 -12.78 2.88
N TYR A 63 -14.38 -12.37 1.82
CA TYR A 63 -15.25 -13.25 1.05
C TYR A 63 -14.46 -14.45 0.48
N ARG A 64 -13.35 -14.22 -0.22
CA ARG A 64 -12.50 -15.29 -0.77
C ARG A 64 -11.97 -16.26 0.28
N LEU A 65 -11.65 -15.78 1.48
CA LEU A 65 -11.22 -16.60 2.61
C LEU A 65 -12.35 -17.44 3.22
N SER A 66 -13.61 -17.01 3.08
CA SER A 66 -14.78 -17.74 3.59
C SER A 66 -15.21 -18.91 2.70
N LEU A 67 -14.76 -18.93 1.45
CA LEU A 67 -15.13 -19.96 0.47
C LEU A 67 -14.32 -21.26 0.67
N ALA A 68 -14.96 -22.39 0.39
CA ALA A 68 -14.25 -23.66 0.24
C ALA A 68 -13.47 -23.69 -1.10
N PRO A 69 -12.37 -24.46 -1.22
CA PRO A 69 -11.45 -24.40 -2.37
C PRO A 69 -12.09 -24.58 -3.76
N ASP A 70 -13.12 -25.41 -3.86
CA ASP A 70 -13.77 -25.75 -5.14
C ASP A 70 -15.02 -24.90 -5.43
N VAL A 71 -15.30 -23.89 -4.60
CA VAL A 71 -16.46 -23.01 -4.80
C VAL A 71 -16.11 -21.93 -5.83
N PRO A 72 -16.87 -21.83 -6.94
CA PRO A 72 -16.65 -20.76 -7.91
C PRO A 72 -16.90 -19.40 -7.27
N TYR A 73 -16.11 -18.42 -7.68
CA TYR A 73 -16.18 -17.04 -7.19
C TYR A 73 -16.26 -16.07 -8.37
N THR A 74 -16.78 -14.87 -8.09
CA THR A 74 -16.70 -13.76 -9.03
C THR A 74 -15.32 -13.12 -8.92
N PRO A 75 -14.60 -12.90 -10.03
CA PRO A 75 -13.32 -12.21 -10.01
C PRO A 75 -13.44 -10.79 -9.44
N PHE A 76 -12.39 -10.32 -8.77
CA PHE A 76 -12.28 -8.93 -8.34
C PHE A 76 -12.26 -7.99 -9.54
N ALA A 77 -12.94 -6.85 -9.44
CA ALA A 77 -12.90 -5.79 -10.44
C ALA A 77 -12.34 -4.51 -9.82
N TYR A 78 -11.32 -3.94 -10.47
CA TYR A 78 -10.80 -2.63 -10.12
C TYR A 78 -11.67 -1.52 -10.71
N GLU A 79 -11.81 -0.42 -9.98
CA GLU A 79 -12.37 0.83 -10.52
C GLU A 79 -11.44 1.39 -11.61
N ASN A 80 -10.14 1.42 -11.33
CA ASN A 80 -9.09 1.81 -12.27
C ASN A 80 -8.29 0.58 -12.69
N ASN A 81 -8.49 0.10 -13.91
CA ASN A 81 -7.89 -1.14 -14.37
C ASN A 81 -6.34 -1.05 -14.40
N PRO A 82 -5.60 -1.87 -13.63
CA PRO A 82 -4.14 -1.88 -13.65
C PRO A 82 -3.54 -2.17 -15.03
N ALA A 83 -4.29 -2.86 -15.90
CA ALA A 83 -3.86 -3.15 -17.27
C ALA A 83 -3.72 -1.90 -18.15
N ASP A 84 -4.39 -0.80 -17.79
CA ASP A 84 -4.30 0.48 -18.51
C ASP A 84 -3.06 1.29 -18.12
N ASN A 85 -2.30 0.86 -17.09
CA ASN A 85 -1.08 1.50 -16.63
C ASN A 85 0.17 0.75 -17.13
N PRO A 86 0.92 1.30 -18.12
CA PRO A 86 2.09 0.63 -18.67
C PRO A 86 3.21 0.39 -17.65
N LYS A 87 3.31 1.21 -16.59
CA LYS A 87 4.30 1.02 -15.53
C LYS A 87 3.92 -0.16 -14.65
N ALA A 88 2.64 -0.33 -14.33
CA ALA A 88 2.17 -1.51 -13.60
C ALA A 88 2.39 -2.77 -14.45
N MET A 89 1.98 -2.74 -15.72
CA MET A 89 2.12 -3.87 -16.66
C MET A 89 3.56 -4.24 -17.03
N ALA A 90 4.54 -3.38 -16.76
CA ALA A 90 5.96 -3.76 -16.86
C ALA A 90 6.38 -4.76 -15.76
N ASP A 91 5.63 -4.82 -14.66
CA ASP A 91 5.97 -5.59 -13.47
C ASP A 91 5.01 -6.76 -13.20
N ILE A 92 3.83 -6.78 -13.83
CA ILE A 92 2.77 -7.78 -13.59
C ILE A 92 2.28 -8.40 -14.90
N LEU A 93 1.58 -9.51 -14.76
CA LEU A 93 0.78 -10.13 -15.82
C LEU A 93 -0.67 -10.28 -15.36
N ILE A 94 -1.59 -10.36 -16.32
CA ILE A 94 -2.98 -10.70 -16.06
C ILE A 94 -3.04 -12.19 -15.68
N ASN A 95 -3.56 -12.48 -14.48
CA ASN A 95 -3.75 -13.83 -13.98
C ASN A 95 -5.18 -13.95 -13.41
N PRO A 96 -6.15 -14.44 -14.20
CA PRO A 96 -7.54 -14.56 -13.77
C PRO A 96 -7.74 -15.41 -12.51
N ASP A 97 -6.83 -16.34 -12.23
CA ASP A 97 -6.90 -17.24 -11.07
C ASP A 97 -6.29 -16.61 -9.81
N ALA A 98 -5.50 -15.54 -9.96
CA ALA A 98 -4.95 -14.81 -8.83
C ALA A 98 -6.08 -14.13 -8.04
N VAL A 99 -5.87 -13.95 -6.74
CA VAL A 99 -6.90 -13.38 -5.84
C VAL A 99 -7.48 -12.08 -6.40
N PHE A 100 -6.61 -11.17 -6.83
CA PHE A 100 -6.99 -9.87 -7.40
C PHE A 100 -6.80 -9.78 -8.93
N GLY A 101 -6.72 -10.91 -9.64
CA GLY A 101 -6.68 -10.92 -11.12
C GLY A 101 -5.31 -10.60 -11.74
N PHE A 102 -4.27 -10.36 -10.93
CA PHE A 102 -2.91 -10.09 -11.39
C PHE A 102 -1.88 -10.86 -10.56
N SER A 103 -0.73 -11.16 -11.18
CA SER A 103 0.43 -11.74 -10.49
C SER A 103 1.71 -11.07 -10.95
N PRO A 104 2.78 -11.08 -10.14
CA PRO A 104 4.08 -10.59 -10.57
C PRO A 104 4.57 -11.30 -11.83
N SER A 105 5.17 -10.54 -12.75
CA SER A 105 5.75 -11.11 -13.95
C SER A 105 7.14 -11.69 -13.64
N PRO A 106 7.46 -12.93 -14.07
CA PRO A 106 8.82 -13.47 -13.96
C PRO A 106 9.84 -12.71 -14.83
N GLU A 107 9.37 -11.91 -15.80
CA GLU A 107 10.20 -11.04 -16.63
C GLU A 107 10.42 -9.64 -16.02
N SER A 108 9.76 -9.34 -14.89
CA SER A 108 9.86 -8.04 -14.25
C SER A 108 11.27 -7.80 -13.70
N THR A 109 11.83 -6.62 -13.98
CA THR A 109 13.10 -6.20 -13.35
C THR A 109 12.97 -5.95 -11.85
N ARG A 110 11.75 -5.70 -11.36
CA ARG A 110 11.45 -5.32 -9.98
C ARG A 110 10.85 -6.45 -9.17
N LEU A 111 9.94 -7.21 -9.78
CA LEU A 111 9.06 -8.17 -9.10
C LEU A 111 9.29 -9.64 -9.51
N LYS A 112 10.23 -9.96 -10.42
CA LYS A 112 10.51 -11.36 -10.82
C LYS A 112 10.71 -12.31 -9.64
N GLU A 113 11.40 -11.85 -8.60
CA GLU A 113 11.69 -12.65 -7.41
C GLU A 113 10.43 -12.95 -6.58
N TYR A 114 9.29 -12.33 -6.88
CA TYR A 114 8.01 -12.57 -6.23
C TYR A 114 7.07 -13.45 -7.08
N ALA A 115 7.40 -13.71 -8.34
CA ALA A 115 6.54 -14.50 -9.24
C ALA A 115 6.22 -15.88 -8.66
N ASP A 116 7.24 -16.55 -8.12
CA ASP A 116 7.11 -17.89 -7.51
C ASP A 116 7.27 -17.88 -5.97
N ALA A 117 7.37 -16.70 -5.34
CA ALA A 117 7.57 -16.60 -3.89
C ALA A 117 6.30 -16.89 -3.08
N LEU A 118 5.14 -16.79 -3.73
CA LEU A 118 3.83 -16.93 -3.12
C LEU A 118 2.89 -17.65 -4.10
N ASP A 119 1.97 -18.45 -3.56
CA ASP A 119 0.81 -18.89 -4.32
C ASP A 119 -0.20 -17.75 -4.43
N TRP A 120 -0.15 -17.01 -5.54
CA TRP A 120 -1.03 -15.88 -5.84
C TRP A 120 -2.50 -16.24 -6.03
N THR A 121 -2.82 -17.55 -6.16
CA THR A 121 -4.20 -18.04 -6.24
C THR A 121 -4.80 -18.30 -4.85
N SER A 122 -3.96 -18.44 -3.83
CA SER A 122 -4.35 -18.72 -2.45
C SER A 122 -4.76 -17.45 -1.69
N PRO A 123 -6.04 -17.29 -1.30
CA PRO A 123 -6.49 -16.14 -0.52
C PRO A 123 -5.74 -16.00 0.81
N LYS A 124 -5.38 -17.12 1.44
CA LYS A 124 -4.62 -17.11 2.69
C LYS A 124 -3.23 -16.55 2.50
N ALA A 125 -2.50 -17.03 1.50
CA ALA A 125 -1.14 -16.61 1.23
C ALA A 125 -1.11 -15.12 0.83
N VAL A 126 -2.05 -14.70 -0.02
CA VAL A 126 -2.20 -13.29 -0.42
C VAL A 126 -2.61 -12.40 0.76
N ALA A 127 -3.41 -12.88 1.71
CA ALA A 127 -3.79 -12.11 2.89
C ALA A 127 -2.60 -11.75 3.78
N GLU A 128 -1.67 -12.70 3.99
CA GLU A 128 -0.45 -12.46 4.76
C GLU A 128 0.45 -11.42 4.05
N ALA A 129 0.64 -11.56 2.74
CA ALA A 129 1.42 -10.60 1.94
C ALA A 129 0.74 -9.21 1.87
N ARG A 130 -0.59 -9.16 1.77
CA ARG A 130 -1.38 -7.92 1.79
C ARG A 130 -1.20 -7.19 3.12
N GLN A 131 -1.22 -7.90 4.24
CA GLN A 131 -1.03 -7.29 5.56
C GLN A 131 0.36 -6.66 5.69
N GLN A 132 1.43 -7.34 5.27
CA GLN A 132 2.78 -6.78 5.26
C GLN A 132 2.87 -5.52 4.37
N ARG A 133 2.22 -5.57 3.20
CA ARG A 133 2.17 -4.41 2.30
C ARG A 133 1.39 -3.24 2.88
N LYS A 134 0.32 -3.49 3.64
CA LYS A 134 -0.43 -2.47 4.38
C LYS A 134 0.45 -1.79 5.41
N GLU A 135 1.19 -2.56 6.21
CA GLU A 135 2.13 -2.04 7.22
C GLU A 135 3.24 -1.20 6.57
N TYR A 136 3.73 -1.59 5.40
CA TYR A 136 4.67 -0.79 4.61
C TYR A 136 4.08 0.55 4.15
N HIS A 137 2.83 0.58 3.68
CA HIS A 137 2.17 1.84 3.32
C HIS A 137 1.91 2.73 4.54
N GLU A 138 1.51 2.13 5.67
CA GLU A 138 1.32 2.86 6.93
C GLU A 138 2.63 3.48 7.43
N SER A 139 3.76 2.77 7.33
CA SER A 139 5.06 3.32 7.73
C SER A 139 5.47 4.51 6.88
N MET A 140 5.09 4.54 5.59
CA MET A 140 5.35 5.68 4.69
C MET A 140 4.57 6.95 5.07
N LYS A 141 3.55 6.88 5.94
CA LYS A 141 2.78 8.08 6.36
C LYS A 141 3.65 9.11 7.08
N GLU A 142 4.73 8.68 7.72
CA GLU A 142 5.66 9.60 8.38
C GLU A 142 6.40 10.52 7.40
N LEU A 143 6.57 10.10 6.14
CA LEU A 143 7.21 10.90 5.11
C LEU A 143 6.43 12.19 4.85
N TYR A 144 5.10 12.13 4.89
CA TYR A 144 4.25 13.31 4.74
C TYR A 144 4.42 14.29 5.90
N ARG A 145 4.49 13.79 7.15
CA ARG A 145 4.77 14.65 8.32
C ARG A 145 6.14 15.31 8.21
N MET A 146 7.15 14.56 7.78
CA MET A 146 8.49 15.10 7.53
C MET A 146 8.48 16.20 6.47
N ILE A 147 7.68 16.07 5.42
CA ILE A 147 7.50 17.11 4.39
C ILE A 147 6.85 18.35 5.01
N GLU A 148 5.79 18.19 5.81
CA GLU A 148 5.08 19.29 6.47
C GLU A 148 6.02 20.08 7.40
N ASP A 149 6.77 19.39 8.25
CA ASP A 149 7.72 20.01 9.19
C ASP A 149 8.79 20.81 8.45
N LEU A 150 9.40 20.22 7.42
CA LEU A 150 10.44 20.90 6.65
C LEU A 150 9.88 22.08 5.83
N LEU A 151 8.65 21.99 5.33
CA LEU A 151 7.98 23.13 4.68
C LEU A 151 7.68 24.26 5.69
N ALA A 152 7.28 23.93 6.92
CA ALA A 152 7.06 24.91 7.98
C ALA A 152 8.36 25.63 8.39
N GLU A 153 9.50 24.95 8.28
CA GLU A 153 10.84 25.53 8.44
C GLU A 153 11.33 26.30 7.21
N ALA A 154 10.50 26.44 6.16
CA ALA A 154 10.85 27.04 4.88
C ALA A 154 12.08 26.39 4.21
N ALA A 155 12.29 25.09 4.43
CA ALA A 155 13.36 24.34 3.81
C ALA A 155 13.20 24.35 2.27
N PRO A 156 14.30 24.48 1.51
CA PRO A 156 14.25 24.36 0.06
C PRO A 156 13.86 22.94 -0.37
N VAL A 157 13.20 22.82 -1.52
CA VAL A 157 12.72 21.52 -2.06
C VAL A 157 13.83 20.48 -2.18
N GLU A 158 15.07 20.90 -2.45
CA GLU A 158 16.23 19.99 -2.44
C GLU A 158 16.43 19.32 -1.09
N GLN A 159 16.40 20.10 0.00
CA GLN A 159 16.60 19.57 1.35
C GLN A 159 15.48 18.59 1.72
N ILE A 160 14.24 18.91 1.35
CA ILE A 160 13.07 18.04 1.55
C ILE A 160 13.24 16.74 0.76
N ALA A 161 13.54 16.83 -0.54
CA ALA A 161 13.73 15.69 -1.41
C ALA A 161 14.83 14.74 -0.91
N ARG A 162 15.96 15.30 -0.43
CA ARG A 162 17.07 14.52 0.14
C ARG A 162 16.66 13.80 1.42
N ALA A 163 16.01 14.50 2.36
CA ALA A 163 15.58 13.93 3.62
C ALA A 163 14.55 12.80 3.42
N VAL A 164 13.54 13.05 2.60
CA VAL A 164 12.45 12.10 2.32
C VAL A 164 12.95 10.90 1.53
N SER A 165 13.81 11.09 0.52
CA SER A 165 14.38 9.98 -0.25
C SER A 165 15.20 9.05 0.63
N ARG A 166 16.03 9.62 1.53
CA ARG A 166 16.80 8.84 2.48
C ARG A 166 15.88 8.05 3.42
N ARG A 167 14.91 8.71 4.04
CA ARG A 167 14.02 8.05 5.00
C ARG A 167 13.19 6.94 4.35
N ARG A 168 12.72 7.16 3.11
CA ARG A 168 11.99 6.12 2.38
C ARG A 168 12.85 4.89 2.09
N ASN A 169 14.14 5.07 1.78
CA ASN A 169 15.04 3.94 1.58
C ASN A 169 15.25 3.16 2.88
N GLU A 170 15.40 3.85 4.01
CA GLU A 170 15.48 3.24 5.34
C GLU A 170 14.21 2.43 5.66
N LEU A 171 13.02 3.04 5.52
CA LEU A 171 11.72 2.37 5.74
C LEU A 171 11.55 1.09 4.93
N ARG A 172 12.03 1.07 3.68
CA ARG A 172 11.96 -0.11 2.82
C ARG A 172 12.87 -1.25 3.31
N LEU A 173 13.99 -0.93 3.95
CA LEU A 173 14.88 -1.94 4.52
C LEU A 173 14.36 -2.41 5.89
N GLU A 174 13.89 -1.48 6.71
CA GLU A 174 13.23 -1.74 8.01
C GLU A 174 12.01 -2.66 7.83
N SER A 175 11.21 -2.50 6.78
CA SER A 175 10.05 -3.37 6.53
C SER A 175 10.37 -4.84 6.32
N ALA A 176 11.65 -5.20 6.12
CA ALA A 176 12.11 -6.56 5.98
C ALA A 176 13.15 -6.95 7.05
N GLU A 177 13.31 -6.16 8.12
CA GLU A 177 14.35 -6.39 9.12
C GLU A 177 14.22 -7.74 9.84
N ASP A 178 12.98 -8.17 10.09
CA ASP A 178 12.66 -9.45 10.73
C ASP A 178 12.65 -10.63 9.75
N ASN A 179 12.81 -10.39 8.44
CA ASN A 179 12.85 -11.42 7.40
C ASN A 179 14.13 -11.31 6.54
N PRO A 180 15.20 -12.05 6.89
CA PRO A 180 16.47 -12.01 6.16
C PRO A 180 16.37 -12.36 4.67
N GLU A 181 15.42 -13.23 4.28
CA GLU A 181 15.23 -13.61 2.88
C GLU A 181 14.64 -12.45 2.07
N ASP A 182 13.66 -11.75 2.64
CA ASP A 182 13.06 -10.57 2.00
C ASP A 182 14.03 -9.39 1.97
N LEU A 183 14.82 -9.19 3.03
CA LEU A 183 15.87 -8.18 3.04
C LEU A 183 16.91 -8.45 1.94
N ALA A 184 17.33 -9.70 1.76
CA ALA A 184 18.25 -10.09 0.69
C ALA A 184 17.64 -9.84 -0.70
N ARG A 185 16.34 -10.15 -0.87
CA ARG A 185 15.59 -9.87 -2.11
C ARG A 185 15.54 -8.38 -2.42
N ILE A 186 15.24 -7.54 -1.43
CA ILE A 186 15.21 -6.08 -1.57
C ILE A 186 16.58 -5.54 -1.96
N LYS A 187 17.65 -5.95 -1.26
CA LYS A 187 19.02 -5.49 -1.55
C LYS A 187 19.49 -5.90 -2.94
N LYS A 188 19.25 -7.16 -3.34
CA LYS A 188 19.54 -7.64 -4.70
C LYS A 188 18.81 -6.80 -5.74
N SER A 189 17.51 -6.59 -5.53
CA SER A 189 16.67 -5.78 -6.42
C SER A 189 17.15 -4.33 -6.50
N ASN A 190 17.58 -3.72 -5.40
CA ASN A 190 18.15 -2.38 -5.37
C ASN A 190 19.49 -2.31 -6.12
N LEU A 191 20.39 -3.27 -5.89
CA LEU A 191 21.68 -3.35 -6.56
C LEU A 191 21.52 -3.50 -8.09
N GLU A 192 20.63 -4.39 -8.54
CA GLU A 192 20.36 -4.60 -9.97
C GLU A 192 19.74 -3.35 -10.64
N THR A 193 18.91 -2.59 -9.91
CA THR A 193 18.18 -1.43 -10.48
C THR A 193 18.98 -0.13 -10.41
N TYR A 194 19.73 0.08 -9.34
CA TYR A 194 20.33 1.37 -8.98
C TYR A 194 21.85 1.32 -8.78
N GLY A 195 22.45 0.12 -8.68
CA GLY A 195 23.87 -0.03 -8.35
C GLY A 195 24.20 0.21 -6.88
N ASP A 196 23.20 0.31 -6.00
CA ASP A 196 23.36 0.52 -4.55
C ASP A 196 22.35 -0.37 -3.81
N GLU A 197 22.81 -1.19 -2.87
CA GLU A 197 21.96 -2.09 -2.06
C GLU A 197 20.95 -1.34 -1.19
N LEU A 198 21.27 -0.09 -0.81
CA LEU A 198 20.41 0.75 0.02
C LEU A 198 19.30 1.45 -0.80
N GLY A 199 19.34 1.32 -2.13
CA GLY A 199 18.42 2.00 -3.04
C GLY A 199 19.03 3.27 -3.63
N PRO A 200 18.26 4.02 -4.44
CA PRO A 200 18.80 5.16 -5.16
C PRO A 200 19.11 6.32 -4.23
N THR A 201 20.25 6.97 -4.40
CA THR A 201 20.57 8.21 -3.71
C THR A 201 19.77 9.38 -4.30
N ALA A 202 19.49 10.41 -3.49
CA ALA A 202 18.81 11.61 -3.98
C ALA A 202 19.56 12.27 -5.15
N ASP A 203 20.90 12.24 -5.14
CA ASP A 203 21.72 12.75 -6.25
C ASP A 203 21.54 11.92 -7.52
N SER A 204 21.56 10.58 -7.43
CA SER A 204 21.32 9.72 -8.61
C SER A 204 19.93 9.93 -9.21
N LEU A 205 18.91 10.18 -8.36
CA LEU A 205 17.56 10.51 -8.82
C LEU A 205 17.52 11.90 -9.45
N TYR A 206 18.26 12.87 -8.90
CA TYR A 206 18.36 14.21 -9.48
C TYR A 206 19.08 14.19 -10.83
N GLU A 207 20.18 13.44 -10.96
CA GLU A 207 20.87 13.24 -12.25
C GLU A 207 19.94 12.64 -13.30
N LYS A 208 19.09 11.67 -12.89
CA LYS A 208 18.10 11.04 -13.78
C LYS A 208 16.96 11.97 -14.19
N TYR A 209 16.43 12.77 -13.25
CA TYR A 209 15.18 13.54 -13.47
C TYR A 209 15.37 15.04 -13.67
N GLY A 210 16.52 15.59 -13.31
CA GLY A 210 16.84 17.02 -13.40
C GLY A 210 15.97 17.95 -12.52
N SER A 211 15.27 17.40 -11.53
CA SER A 211 14.31 18.16 -10.72
C SER A 211 14.16 17.60 -9.32
N TRP A 212 14.45 18.42 -8.30
CA TRP A 212 14.23 18.07 -6.89
C TRP A 212 12.76 17.79 -6.57
N GLN A 213 11.83 18.47 -7.25
CA GLN A 213 10.41 18.19 -7.13
C GLN A 213 10.09 16.76 -7.60
N LYS A 214 10.66 16.33 -8.74
CA LYS A 214 10.49 14.94 -9.21
C LYS A 214 11.16 13.93 -8.29
N VAL A 215 12.32 14.26 -7.70
CA VAL A 215 12.97 13.39 -6.71
C VAL A 215 12.03 13.16 -5.52
N LEU A 216 11.42 14.22 -4.99
CA LEU A 216 10.46 14.13 -3.89
C LEU A 216 9.22 13.29 -4.27
N GLU A 217 8.63 13.54 -5.45
CA GLU A 217 7.49 12.75 -5.95
C GLU A 217 7.83 11.27 -6.09
N LYS A 218 9.03 10.93 -6.59
CA LYS A 218 9.47 9.53 -6.71
C LYS A 218 9.80 8.88 -5.37
N ALA A 219 10.17 9.66 -4.36
CA ALA A 219 10.35 9.12 -3.02
C ALA A 219 9.01 8.65 -2.41
N LEU A 220 7.89 9.30 -2.74
CA LEU A 220 6.56 8.93 -2.24
C LEU A 220 5.90 7.80 -3.02
N GLY A 221 6.42 7.48 -4.21
CA GLY A 221 5.86 6.44 -5.07
C GLY A 221 6.12 5.02 -4.57
N THR A 222 5.09 4.18 -4.68
CA THR A 222 5.15 2.73 -4.46
C THR A 222 5.09 1.98 -5.80
N ASN A 223 5.29 0.66 -5.75
CA ASN A 223 5.20 -0.17 -6.95
C ASN A 223 3.73 -0.52 -7.24
N ALA A 224 3.16 0.16 -8.24
CA ALA A 224 1.78 -0.01 -8.67
C ALA A 224 1.43 -1.46 -9.07
N GLY A 225 2.39 -2.19 -9.65
CA GLY A 225 2.20 -3.60 -9.99
C GLY A 225 1.97 -4.48 -8.76
N MET A 226 2.82 -4.36 -7.74
CA MET A 226 2.63 -5.08 -6.48
C MET A 226 1.33 -4.69 -5.78
N ASP A 227 0.95 -3.40 -5.84
CA ASP A 227 -0.31 -2.93 -5.29
C ASP A 227 -1.52 -3.52 -6.06
N ALA A 228 -1.41 -3.75 -7.38
CA ALA A 228 -2.41 -4.53 -8.13
C ALA A 228 -2.42 -6.02 -7.75
N CYS A 229 -1.28 -6.67 -7.54
CA CYS A 229 -1.27 -8.08 -7.11
C CYS A 229 -1.92 -8.29 -5.74
N LEU A 230 -1.96 -7.25 -4.90
CA LEU A 230 -2.40 -7.32 -3.51
C LEU A 230 -3.72 -6.59 -3.23
N GLY A 231 -4.39 -6.00 -4.23
CA GLY A 231 -5.68 -5.32 -4.00
C GLY A 231 -5.59 -3.88 -3.49
N PHE A 232 -4.46 -3.20 -3.64
CA PHE A 232 -4.22 -1.82 -3.20
C PHE A 232 -4.24 -0.78 -4.32
N TYR A 233 -4.32 -1.19 -5.58
CA TYR A 233 -4.15 -0.29 -6.71
C TYR A 233 -5.09 0.93 -6.71
N ASP A 234 -6.39 0.73 -6.50
CA ASP A 234 -7.36 1.83 -6.44
C ASP A 234 -7.12 2.76 -5.23
N GLU A 235 -6.74 2.20 -4.08
CA GLU A 235 -6.47 2.97 -2.85
C GLU A 235 -5.33 3.98 -3.03
N TYR A 236 -4.33 3.65 -3.85
CA TYR A 236 -3.16 4.49 -4.12
C TYR A 236 -3.12 5.00 -5.57
N PHE A 237 -4.24 4.95 -6.29
CA PHE A 237 -4.29 5.26 -7.72
C PHE A 237 -3.75 6.67 -8.03
N GLU A 238 -4.11 7.66 -7.21
CA GLU A 238 -3.66 9.05 -7.36
C GLU A 238 -2.14 9.20 -7.31
N LEU A 239 -1.42 8.28 -6.64
CA LEU A 239 0.04 8.30 -6.56
C LEU A 239 0.70 7.82 -7.86
N TYR A 240 -0.02 7.08 -8.72
CA TYR A 240 0.51 6.52 -9.95
C TYR A 240 0.39 7.47 -11.15
N ASP A 241 -0.57 8.40 -11.08
CA ASP A 241 -0.82 9.43 -12.10
C ASP A 241 0.09 10.66 -11.99
N LEU A 242 0.99 10.70 -11.00
CA LEU A 242 2.02 11.73 -10.87
C LEU A 242 3.14 11.53 -11.93
N ASN A 243 2.97 12.17 -13.09
CA ASN A 243 3.92 12.19 -14.21
C ASN A 243 4.97 13.31 -14.14
#